data_AF-A0A956YGS5-F1
#
_entry.id   AF-A0A956YGS5-F1
#
_cell.length_a   1.000
_cell.length_b   1.000
_cell.length_c   1.000
_cell.angle_alpha   90.00
_cell.angle_beta   90.00
_cell.angle_gamma   90.00
#
_symmetry.space_group_name_H-M   'P 1'
#
loop_
_entity.id
_entity.type
_entity.pdbx_description
1 polymer ?
#
loop_
_entity_poly.entity_id
_entity_poly.type
_entity_poly.pdbx_seq_one_letter_code
_entity_poly.pdbx_strand_id
1 'polypeptide(L)'
;MKINLLHPRDQLVAIMDRIYHNGMTTLSGGNLSIKDDNDDIWITPSGIDKGKLTPKDMMCISPDGTVEGPHKPSSELPFHRAIYQLRPDLNAIVHAHPPALVSFSIVREVPDTRIIPQANRVCGPVGYAPYALPGSEKLGENIAMTFAEGYNIVILENHGMAAAGATLLDAFHRLETLDFCARTLIRARTLGAVQTLAEPRLNLFDHRHNQLPEFVPTAHSSRERELCQQIVEITARAYDRHLMISTEGVVSARLDEDSFLITPTGHDRRTLTIEDVVLVRSGVREAGKLPSRAVRLHEAIYTRHPDIHCIMTAQSPSATAYAITAVPFDSRTIPESFILLRDVPLVPFQMLYTQPEQVAEIISMRQPVLLVQNDCVLTVGSDVLSAFDRLEVAEYSARSLIDTAVLGTLVPIADTDIAALEKAFGLV
;
A
#
# COMPACT_ATOMS: atom_id res chain seq x y z
N MET A 1 3.04 -7.64 15.57
CA MET A 1 4.39 -7.60 16.20
C MET A 1 4.98 -6.22 16.00
N LYS A 2 5.46 -5.54 17.04
CA LYS A 2 6.06 -4.19 16.90
C LYS A 2 7.50 -4.30 16.41
N ILE A 3 7.69 -4.21 15.08
CA ILE A 3 9.00 -4.45 14.43
C ILE A 3 10.12 -3.57 15.00
N ASN A 4 9.82 -2.30 15.31
CA ASN A 4 10.79 -1.34 15.84
C ASN A 4 11.35 -1.70 17.23
N LEU A 5 10.73 -2.66 17.95
CA LEU A 5 11.22 -3.15 19.25
C LEU A 5 12.13 -4.36 19.14
N LEU A 6 12.29 -4.94 17.94
CA LEU A 6 13.20 -6.04 17.71
C LEU A 6 14.64 -5.53 17.63
N HIS A 7 15.62 -6.41 17.86
CA HIS A 7 17.02 -6.08 17.61
C HIS A 7 17.22 -5.72 16.12
N PRO A 8 18.10 -4.76 15.77
CA PRO A 8 18.31 -4.32 14.38
C PRO A 8 18.45 -5.47 13.36
N ARG A 9 19.28 -6.47 13.67
CA ARG A 9 19.43 -7.69 12.83
C ARG A 9 18.12 -8.43 12.51
N ASP A 10 17.19 -8.50 13.46
CA ASP A 10 15.89 -9.17 13.28
C ASP A 10 14.95 -8.30 12.44
N GLN A 11 15.01 -6.98 12.61
CA GLN A 11 14.28 -6.02 11.77
C GLN A 11 14.73 -6.11 10.30
N LEU A 12 16.04 -6.15 10.06
CA LEU A 12 16.63 -6.23 8.72
C LEU A 12 16.19 -7.50 8.00
N VAL A 13 16.19 -8.64 8.68
CA VAL A 13 15.70 -9.91 8.12
C VAL A 13 14.21 -9.83 7.79
N ALA A 14 13.39 -9.35 8.72
CA ALA A 14 11.95 -9.25 8.53
C ALA A 14 11.56 -8.32 7.36
N ILE A 15 12.26 -7.20 7.18
CA ILE A 15 12.00 -6.28 6.06
C ILE A 15 12.58 -6.82 4.75
N MET A 16 13.77 -7.44 4.76
CA MET A 16 14.32 -8.05 3.54
C MET A 16 13.44 -9.19 3.03
N ASP A 17 12.87 -10.00 3.94
CA ASP A 17 11.92 -11.06 3.59
C ASP A 17 10.72 -10.51 2.81
N ARG A 18 10.13 -9.39 3.28
CA ARG A 18 9.05 -8.70 2.58
C ARG A 18 9.49 -8.16 1.22
N ILE A 19 10.66 -7.52 1.14
CA ILE A 19 11.20 -6.99 -0.12
C ILE A 19 11.41 -8.13 -1.13
N TYR A 20 11.99 -9.24 -0.71
CA TYR A 20 12.27 -10.38 -1.57
C TYR A 20 10.98 -11.05 -2.07
N HIS A 21 10.07 -11.40 -1.17
CA HIS A 21 8.83 -12.11 -1.53
C HIS A 21 7.84 -11.24 -2.32
N ASN A 22 7.92 -9.91 -2.20
CA ASN A 22 7.17 -8.99 -3.05
C ASN A 22 7.85 -8.72 -4.41
N GLY A 23 8.95 -9.40 -4.74
CA GLY A 23 9.63 -9.27 -6.03
C GLY A 23 10.34 -7.92 -6.22
N MET A 24 10.70 -7.26 -5.13
CA MET A 24 11.33 -5.93 -5.13
C MET A 24 12.87 -5.99 -5.17
N THR A 25 13.45 -7.19 -5.15
CA THR A 25 14.89 -7.43 -5.32
C THR A 25 15.14 -8.84 -5.87
N THR A 26 16.41 -9.15 -6.15
CA THR A 26 16.88 -10.48 -6.58
C THR A 26 17.70 -11.16 -5.49
N LEU A 27 18.19 -12.38 -5.74
CA LEU A 27 18.95 -13.20 -4.79
C LEU A 27 20.06 -12.42 -4.05
N SER A 28 20.82 -11.59 -4.75
CA SER A 28 21.95 -10.84 -4.17
C SER A 28 21.76 -9.32 -4.20
N GLY A 29 20.69 -8.84 -4.83
CA GLY A 29 20.42 -7.42 -5.01
C GLY A 29 19.89 -6.75 -3.74
N GLY A 30 19.95 -5.42 -3.71
CA GLY A 30 19.47 -4.62 -2.58
C GLY A 30 20.26 -4.80 -1.29
N ASN A 31 20.08 -3.85 -0.39
CA ASN A 31 20.68 -3.87 0.94
C ASN A 31 19.95 -2.93 1.88
N LEU A 32 19.94 -3.30 3.16
CA LEU A 32 19.26 -2.58 4.21
C LEU A 32 20.25 -2.28 5.31
N SER A 33 20.08 -1.15 5.99
CA SER A 33 20.83 -0.86 7.20
C SER A 33 20.02 -0.13 8.25
N ILE A 34 20.42 -0.26 9.51
CA ILE A 34 19.99 0.54 10.64
C ILE A 34 21.25 1.09 11.32
N LYS A 35 21.26 2.38 11.63
CA LYS A 35 22.21 2.98 12.59
C LYS A 35 21.51 3.05 13.96
N ASP A 36 22.08 2.40 14.96
CA ASP A 36 21.50 2.37 16.30
C ASP A 36 22.01 3.52 17.20
N ASP A 37 21.55 3.55 18.45
CA ASP A 37 21.85 4.61 19.42
C ASP A 37 23.33 4.65 19.84
N ASN A 38 24.11 3.60 19.57
CA ASN A 38 25.57 3.56 19.80
C ASN A 38 26.36 4.02 18.57
N ASP A 39 25.68 4.49 17.52
CA ASP A 39 26.23 4.76 16.18
C ASP A 39 26.79 3.49 15.48
N ASP A 40 26.44 2.29 15.96
CA ASP A 40 26.74 1.06 15.24
C ASP A 40 25.82 0.95 14.01
N ILE A 41 26.40 0.60 12.85
CA ILE A 41 25.66 0.36 11.62
C ILE A 41 25.46 -1.14 11.42
N TRP A 42 24.23 -1.60 11.61
CA TRP A 42 23.79 -2.94 11.22
C TRP A 42 23.43 -2.93 9.75
N ILE A 43 24.00 -3.83 8.94
CA ILE A 43 23.77 -3.88 7.49
C ILE A 43 23.69 -5.31 6.97
N THR A 44 22.88 -5.51 5.93
CA THR A 44 22.83 -6.79 5.22
C THR A 44 24.17 -7.13 4.56
N PRO A 45 24.54 -8.42 4.47
CA PRO A 45 25.81 -8.86 3.88
C PRO A 45 25.78 -8.80 2.34
N SER A 46 26.96 -8.72 1.72
CA SER A 46 27.15 -8.75 0.27
C SER A 46 27.12 -10.18 -0.28
N GLY A 47 26.47 -10.38 -1.43
CA GLY A 47 26.52 -11.63 -2.20
C GLY A 47 25.86 -12.84 -1.55
N ILE A 48 25.07 -12.66 -0.49
CA ILE A 48 24.33 -13.72 0.20
C ILE A 48 22.87 -13.73 -0.26
N ASP A 49 22.27 -14.92 -0.31
CA ASP A 49 20.87 -15.16 -0.65
C ASP A 49 19.92 -14.38 0.28
N LYS A 50 19.35 -13.28 -0.25
CA LYS A 50 18.41 -12.41 0.47
C LYS A 50 17.13 -13.12 0.90
N GLY A 51 16.71 -14.16 0.19
CA GLY A 51 15.51 -14.93 0.51
C GLY A 51 15.67 -15.90 1.68
N LYS A 52 16.89 -16.08 2.19
CA LYS A 52 17.20 -17.00 3.31
C LYS A 52 18.08 -16.38 4.39
N LEU A 53 18.15 -15.06 4.45
CA LEU A 53 18.91 -14.38 5.49
C LEU A 53 18.37 -14.73 6.87
N THR A 54 19.29 -14.95 7.80
CA THR A 54 19.00 -15.11 9.22
C THR A 54 19.61 -13.95 10.00
N PRO A 55 19.16 -13.71 11.24
CA PRO A 55 19.74 -12.71 12.14
C PRO A 55 21.27 -12.82 12.29
N LYS A 56 21.83 -14.03 12.16
CA LYS A 56 23.26 -14.31 12.30
C LYS A 56 24.08 -13.86 11.09
N ASP A 57 23.45 -13.62 9.94
CA ASP A 57 24.11 -13.20 8.71
C ASP A 57 24.34 -11.69 8.64
N MET A 58 23.76 -10.91 9.57
CA MET A 58 23.88 -9.46 9.58
C MET A 58 25.29 -9.04 10.00
N MET A 59 25.77 -7.98 9.37
CA MET A 59 27.06 -7.36 9.69
C MET A 59 26.82 -6.15 10.59
N CYS A 60 27.68 -5.95 11.58
CA CYS A 60 27.71 -4.77 12.42
C CYS A 60 29.02 -4.01 12.15
N ILE A 61 28.93 -2.70 11.96
CA ILE A 61 30.09 -1.83 11.79
C ILE A 61 30.07 -0.80 12.89
N SER A 62 31.05 -0.86 13.79
CA SER A 62 31.17 0.08 14.89
C SER A 62 31.71 1.44 14.44
N PRO A 63 31.53 2.51 15.24
CA PRO A 63 31.99 3.85 14.89
C PRO A 63 33.49 3.95 14.59
N ASP A 64 34.30 3.08 15.20
CA ASP A 64 35.75 2.99 14.98
C ASP A 64 36.14 2.25 13.68
N GLY A 65 35.14 1.69 12.97
CA GLY A 65 35.32 0.92 11.74
C GLY A 65 35.51 -0.57 11.95
N THR A 66 35.44 -1.08 13.19
CA THR A 66 35.46 -2.51 13.47
C THR A 66 34.25 -3.18 12.83
N VAL A 67 34.47 -4.30 12.13
CA VAL A 67 33.42 -5.07 11.45
C VAL A 67 33.22 -6.41 12.15
N GLU A 68 32.01 -6.66 12.62
CA GLU A 68 31.59 -7.91 13.23
C GLU A 68 30.53 -8.63 12.38
N GLY A 69 30.64 -9.95 12.30
CA GLY A 69 29.70 -10.81 11.55
C GLY A 69 30.43 -11.82 10.66
N PRO A 70 29.72 -12.82 10.11
CA PRO A 70 30.35 -13.95 9.41
C PRO A 70 30.70 -13.66 7.93
N HIS A 71 30.23 -12.55 7.37
CA HIS A 71 30.29 -12.25 5.93
C HIS A 71 31.05 -10.94 5.64
N LYS A 72 31.06 -10.51 4.38
CA LYS A 72 31.45 -9.15 4.02
C LYS A 72 30.22 -8.23 4.10
N PRO A 73 30.34 -6.99 4.63
CA PRO A 73 29.29 -5.97 4.53
C PRO A 73 28.90 -5.72 3.08
N SER A 74 27.70 -5.16 2.86
CA SER A 74 27.26 -4.72 1.53
C SER A 74 28.35 -3.89 0.84
N SER A 75 28.55 -4.11 -0.46
CA SER A 75 29.42 -3.27 -1.29
C SER A 75 28.96 -1.81 -1.36
N GLU A 76 27.72 -1.55 -0.96
CA GLU A 76 27.09 -0.25 -0.99
C GLU A 76 27.08 0.49 0.35
N LEU A 77 27.73 -0.08 1.37
CA LEU A 77 27.99 0.58 2.65
C LEU A 77 28.50 2.04 2.50
N PRO A 78 29.35 2.41 1.51
CA PRO A 78 29.77 3.80 1.33
C PRO A 78 28.62 4.80 1.24
N PHE A 79 27.56 4.50 0.47
CA PHE A 79 26.45 5.46 0.37
C PHE A 79 25.60 5.48 1.65
N HIS A 80 25.46 4.35 2.34
CA HIS A 80 24.74 4.32 3.62
C HIS A 80 25.41 5.24 4.65
N ARG A 81 26.74 5.14 4.78
CA ARG A 81 27.54 6.01 5.66
C ARG A 81 27.43 7.48 5.27
N ALA A 82 27.53 7.78 3.97
CA ALA A 82 27.45 9.14 3.46
C ALA A 82 26.08 9.77 3.75
N ILE A 83 24.97 9.03 3.59
CA ILE A 83 23.63 9.49 3.95
C ILE A 83 23.54 9.77 5.44
N TYR A 84 23.94 8.83 6.32
CA TYR A 84 23.89 9.05 7.77
C TYR A 84 24.72 10.24 8.24
N GLN A 85 25.84 10.53 7.58
CA GLN A 85 26.68 11.67 7.89
C GLN A 85 26.02 13.00 7.52
N LEU A 86 25.36 13.09 6.36
CA LEU A 86 24.71 14.33 5.90
C LEU A 86 23.31 14.53 6.46
N ARG A 87 22.64 13.44 6.87
CA ARG A 87 21.27 13.43 7.39
C ARG A 87 21.19 12.66 8.72
N PRO A 88 21.66 13.28 9.83
CA PRO A 88 21.66 12.63 11.14
C PRO A 88 20.25 12.39 11.72
N ASP A 89 19.20 12.93 11.10
CA ASP A 89 17.80 12.64 11.42
C ASP A 89 17.31 11.28 10.89
N LEU A 90 18.11 10.61 10.05
CA LEU A 90 17.81 9.31 9.46
C LEU A 90 18.61 8.21 10.17
N ASN A 91 17.94 7.13 10.54
CA ASN A 91 18.55 5.98 11.25
C ASN A 91 18.37 4.66 10.51
N ALA A 92 17.63 4.63 9.40
CA ALA A 92 17.51 3.44 8.60
C ALA A 92 17.43 3.76 7.11
N ILE A 93 17.99 2.87 6.30
CA ILE A 93 18.05 2.99 4.85
C ILE A 93 17.66 1.64 4.24
N VAL A 94 16.78 1.71 3.26
CA VAL A 94 16.32 0.60 2.43
C VAL A 94 16.71 0.88 0.99
N HIS A 95 17.58 0.06 0.42
CA HIS A 95 17.90 0.06 -1.00
C HIS A 95 17.44 -1.25 -1.65
N ALA A 96 16.72 -1.13 -2.76
CA ALA A 96 16.28 -2.28 -3.53
C ALA A 96 16.15 -1.95 -5.01
N HIS A 97 15.75 -2.96 -5.79
CA HIS A 97 15.64 -2.90 -7.25
C HIS A 97 14.23 -3.28 -7.74
N PRO A 98 13.13 -2.61 -7.31
CA PRO A 98 11.80 -2.98 -7.79
C PRO A 98 11.69 -2.71 -9.30
N PRO A 99 11.22 -3.67 -10.13
CA PRO A 99 11.24 -3.53 -11.58
C PRO A 99 10.54 -2.28 -12.12
N ALA A 100 9.44 -1.86 -11.47
CA ALA A 100 8.74 -0.64 -11.84
C ALA A 100 9.60 0.60 -11.60
N LEU A 101 10.24 0.72 -10.44
CA LEU A 101 11.14 1.85 -10.12
C LEU A 101 12.41 1.84 -10.94
N VAL A 102 12.96 0.66 -11.24
CA VAL A 102 14.09 0.52 -12.18
C VAL A 102 13.69 1.06 -13.56
N SER A 103 12.48 0.81 -14.02
CA SER A 103 11.99 1.35 -15.30
C SER A 103 11.97 2.88 -15.31
N PHE A 104 11.49 3.53 -14.25
CA PHE A 104 11.57 4.98 -14.06
C PHE A 104 13.03 5.48 -14.04
N SER A 105 13.93 4.75 -13.37
CA SER A 105 15.36 5.09 -13.33
C SER A 105 16.07 5.01 -14.68
N ILE A 106 15.61 4.15 -15.60
CA ILE A 106 16.21 3.98 -16.93
C ILE A 106 15.80 5.12 -17.85
N VAL A 107 14.58 5.63 -17.70
CA VAL A 107 14.04 6.73 -18.52
C VAL A 107 14.27 8.11 -17.89
N ARG A 108 14.99 8.19 -16.77
CA ARG A 108 15.30 9.43 -16.04
C ARG A 108 14.06 10.19 -15.56
N GLU A 109 13.05 9.46 -15.09
CA GLU A 109 11.85 10.01 -14.49
C GLU A 109 11.72 9.57 -13.02
N VAL A 110 10.86 10.26 -12.28
CA VAL A 110 10.39 9.83 -10.94
C VAL A 110 8.88 9.58 -11.00
N PRO A 111 8.34 8.58 -10.27
CA PRO A 111 6.90 8.38 -10.17
C PRO A 111 6.20 9.61 -9.56
N ASP A 112 5.12 10.09 -10.19
CA ASP A 112 4.30 11.17 -9.63
C ASP A 112 3.39 10.61 -8.53
N THR A 113 3.69 10.94 -7.28
CA THR A 113 2.95 10.45 -6.11
C THR A 113 1.62 11.18 -5.90
N ARG A 114 1.36 12.29 -6.62
CA ARG A 114 0.10 13.06 -6.53
C ARG A 114 -1.10 12.35 -7.15
N ILE A 115 -0.91 11.14 -7.68
CA ILE A 115 -1.98 10.27 -8.14
C ILE A 115 -2.90 9.82 -7.00
N ILE A 116 -2.39 9.75 -5.76
CA ILE A 116 -3.12 9.37 -4.54
C ILE A 116 -2.60 10.22 -3.37
N PRO A 117 -3.48 10.86 -2.55
CA PRO A 117 -3.04 11.74 -1.48
C PRO A 117 -2.16 11.07 -0.42
N GLN A 118 -2.53 9.85 -0.05
CA GLN A 118 -1.80 9.05 0.93
C GLN A 118 -0.37 8.80 0.45
N ALA A 119 -0.22 8.36 -0.80
CA ALA A 119 1.08 8.06 -1.36
C ALA A 119 1.96 9.31 -1.44
N ASN A 120 1.38 10.45 -1.81
CA ASN A 120 2.06 11.75 -1.78
C ASN A 120 2.56 12.10 -0.36
N ARG A 121 1.75 11.83 0.67
CA ARG A 121 2.13 12.09 2.07
C ARG A 121 3.24 11.16 2.58
N VAL A 122 3.16 9.86 2.29
CA VAL A 122 4.15 8.87 2.75
C VAL A 122 5.50 9.08 2.07
N CYS A 123 5.48 9.25 0.75
CA CYS A 123 6.70 9.40 -0.04
C CYS A 123 7.33 10.78 0.10
N GLY A 124 6.51 11.84 0.17
CA GLY A 124 6.98 13.21 0.02
C GLY A 124 7.58 13.45 -1.38
N PRO A 125 8.44 14.47 -1.53
CA PRO A 125 9.17 14.69 -2.78
C PRO A 125 10.17 13.55 -3.02
N VAL A 126 10.34 13.18 -4.29
CA VAL A 126 11.25 12.10 -4.73
C VAL A 126 12.42 12.71 -5.50
N GLY A 127 13.64 12.46 -5.01
CA GLY A 127 14.88 12.90 -5.64
C GLY A 127 15.35 11.95 -6.74
N TYR A 128 16.34 12.39 -7.51
CA TYR A 128 16.97 11.61 -8.56
C TYR A 128 18.48 11.82 -8.54
N ALA A 129 19.25 10.74 -8.37
CA ALA A 129 20.71 10.79 -8.33
C ALA A 129 21.31 10.30 -9.65
N PRO A 130 22.30 11.03 -10.21
CA PRO A 130 22.96 10.64 -11.45
C PRO A 130 23.83 9.40 -11.28
N TYR A 131 24.00 8.67 -12.38
CA TYR A 131 24.75 7.43 -12.40
C TYR A 131 26.21 7.62 -11.93
N ALA A 132 26.68 6.64 -11.17
CA ALA A 132 28.09 6.40 -10.90
C ALA A 132 28.28 4.90 -10.66
N LEU A 133 29.54 4.45 -10.64
CA LEU A 133 29.86 3.03 -10.48
C LEU A 133 29.29 2.48 -9.15
N PRO A 134 28.48 1.40 -9.15
CA PRO A 134 28.00 0.76 -7.93
C PRO A 134 29.11 0.40 -6.95
N GLY A 135 28.88 0.70 -5.66
CA GLY A 135 29.85 0.52 -4.58
C GLY A 135 31.02 1.51 -4.55
N SER A 136 31.07 2.51 -5.45
CA SER A 136 32.08 3.57 -5.41
C SER A 136 31.71 4.70 -4.45
N GLU A 137 32.72 5.39 -3.91
CA GLU A 137 32.54 6.63 -3.13
C GLU A 137 31.78 7.68 -3.93
N LYS A 138 32.02 7.77 -5.25
CA LYS A 138 31.35 8.76 -6.11
C LYS A 138 29.83 8.54 -6.17
N LEU A 139 29.39 7.28 -6.21
CA LEU A 139 27.97 6.96 -6.11
C LEU A 139 27.43 7.37 -4.74
N GLY A 140 28.17 7.08 -3.67
CA GLY A 140 27.82 7.51 -2.31
C GLY A 140 27.64 9.01 -2.17
N GLU A 141 28.58 9.80 -2.68
CA GLU A 141 28.51 11.26 -2.72
C GLU A 141 27.27 11.75 -3.48
N ASN A 142 27.04 11.25 -4.70
CA ASN A 142 25.92 11.69 -5.53
C ASN A 142 24.58 11.45 -4.80
N ILE A 143 24.39 10.26 -4.24
CA ILE A 143 23.16 9.89 -3.53
C ILE A 143 23.00 10.73 -2.27
N ALA A 144 24.03 10.79 -1.44
CA ALA A 144 23.97 11.49 -0.16
C ALA A 144 23.73 13.00 -0.34
N MET A 145 24.31 13.62 -1.38
CA MET A 145 24.04 15.02 -1.72
C MET A 145 22.58 15.24 -2.11
N THR A 146 21.96 14.32 -2.86
CA THR A 146 20.51 14.40 -3.11
C THR A 146 19.74 14.28 -1.79
N PHE A 147 20.04 13.32 -0.92
CA PHE A 147 19.39 13.25 0.41
C PHE A 147 19.58 14.53 1.25
N ALA A 148 20.72 15.22 1.13
CA ALA A 148 20.99 16.48 1.82
C ALA A 148 20.10 17.65 1.35
N GLU A 149 19.51 17.57 0.16
CA GLU A 149 18.49 18.52 -0.33
C GLU A 149 17.12 18.36 0.36
N GLY A 150 16.97 17.37 1.25
CA GLY A 150 15.75 17.14 2.04
C GLY A 150 14.85 16.01 1.53
N TYR A 151 15.27 15.28 0.49
CA TYR A 151 14.54 14.10 0.04
C TYR A 151 14.69 12.93 1.03
N ASN A 152 13.67 12.09 1.13
CA ASN A 152 13.71 10.83 1.89
C ASN A 152 13.66 9.59 0.97
N ILE A 153 13.45 9.82 -0.33
CA ILE A 153 13.50 8.81 -1.36
C ILE A 153 14.27 9.36 -2.55
N VAL A 154 15.19 8.56 -3.09
CA VAL A 154 16.00 8.92 -4.26
C VAL A 154 16.00 7.76 -5.25
N ILE A 155 15.60 8.04 -6.49
CA ILE A 155 15.79 7.14 -7.64
C ILE A 155 17.24 7.22 -8.09
N LEU A 156 17.85 6.07 -8.37
CA LEU A 156 19.25 5.93 -8.77
C LEU A 156 19.30 5.57 -10.26
N GLU A 157 19.82 6.48 -11.09
CA GLU A 157 19.89 6.31 -12.54
C GLU A 157 20.44 4.93 -12.95
N ASN A 158 19.71 4.23 -13.82
CA ASN A 158 20.07 2.89 -14.33
C ASN A 158 20.42 1.85 -13.26
N HIS A 159 19.84 1.97 -12.05
CA HIS A 159 20.22 1.11 -10.93
C HIS A 159 19.01 0.66 -10.10
N GLY A 160 18.30 1.59 -9.46
CA GLY A 160 17.24 1.24 -8.51
C GLY A 160 16.82 2.44 -7.68
N MET A 161 16.67 2.25 -6.38
CA MET A 161 16.22 3.33 -5.50
C MET A 161 16.75 3.16 -4.07
N ALA A 162 16.84 4.26 -3.33
CA ALA A 162 17.08 4.25 -1.89
C ALA A 162 16.00 5.07 -1.18
N ALA A 163 15.41 4.52 -0.12
CA ALA A 163 14.56 5.23 0.83
C ALA A 163 15.23 5.24 2.20
N ALA A 164 15.07 6.32 2.94
CA ALA A 164 15.58 6.43 4.31
C ALA A 164 14.48 6.92 5.25
N GLY A 165 14.63 6.65 6.55
CA GLY A 165 13.67 7.07 7.58
C GLY A 165 14.24 7.03 8.99
N ALA A 166 13.44 7.52 9.94
CA ALA A 166 13.78 7.46 11.37
C ALA A 166 13.76 6.02 11.90
N THR A 167 12.95 5.15 11.28
CA THR A 167 12.93 3.72 11.54
C THR A 167 13.01 2.93 10.23
N LEU A 168 13.40 1.65 10.30
CA LEU A 168 13.45 0.79 9.12
C LEU A 168 12.06 0.60 8.51
N LEU A 169 11.02 0.56 9.34
CA LEU A 169 9.65 0.47 8.87
C LEU A 169 9.23 1.71 8.06
N ASP A 170 9.60 2.92 8.50
CA ASP A 170 9.30 4.15 7.74
C ASP A 170 9.99 4.16 6.37
N ALA A 171 11.26 3.74 6.32
CA ALA A 171 12.01 3.62 5.07
C ALA A 171 11.39 2.57 4.14
N PHE A 172 10.93 1.44 4.70
CA PHE A 172 10.23 0.41 3.93
C PHE A 172 8.86 0.87 3.41
N HIS A 173 8.06 1.55 4.24
CA HIS A 173 6.78 2.12 3.84
C HIS A 173 6.92 3.06 2.64
N ARG A 174 7.96 3.90 2.64
CA ARG A 174 8.32 4.76 1.52
C ARG A 174 8.65 3.99 0.25
N LEU A 175 9.49 2.96 0.36
CA LEU A 175 9.84 2.11 -0.79
C LEU A 175 8.60 1.45 -1.38
N GLU A 176 7.81 0.76 -0.54
CA GLU A 176 6.66 -0.02 -1.01
C GLU A 176 5.57 0.87 -1.61
N THR A 177 5.33 2.04 -1.01
CA THR A 177 4.38 3.02 -1.53
C THR A 177 4.83 3.59 -2.88
N LEU A 178 6.12 3.91 -3.03
CA LEU A 178 6.64 4.42 -4.29
C LEU A 178 6.60 3.36 -5.40
N ASP A 179 6.93 2.11 -5.08
CA ASP A 179 6.82 0.99 -6.01
C ASP A 179 5.35 0.75 -6.42
N PHE A 180 4.42 0.84 -5.49
CA PHE A 180 2.99 0.83 -5.79
C PHE A 180 2.60 1.95 -6.78
N CYS A 181 3.03 3.20 -6.54
CA CYS A 181 2.77 4.30 -7.48
C CYS A 181 3.36 4.02 -8.85
N ALA A 182 4.59 3.51 -8.91
CA ALA A 182 5.26 3.21 -10.17
C ALA A 182 4.52 2.14 -10.98
N ARG A 183 4.11 1.04 -10.33
CA ARG A 183 3.30 -0.01 -10.97
C ARG A 183 1.97 0.54 -11.50
N THR A 184 1.30 1.35 -10.70
CA THR A 184 0.02 1.99 -11.07
C THR A 184 0.20 2.94 -12.26
N LEU A 185 1.23 3.78 -12.26
CA LEU A 185 1.51 4.74 -13.34
C LEU A 185 1.86 4.04 -14.66
N ILE A 186 2.67 2.98 -14.62
CA ILE A 186 3.01 2.21 -15.82
C ILE A 186 1.73 1.63 -16.44
N ARG A 187 0.83 1.07 -15.62
CA ARG A 187 -0.48 0.54 -16.07
C ARG A 187 -1.43 1.63 -16.54
N ALA A 188 -1.46 2.77 -15.87
CA ALA A 188 -2.31 3.88 -16.26
C ALA A 188 -1.88 4.47 -17.61
N ARG A 189 -0.56 4.57 -17.86
CA ARG A 189 -0.01 5.04 -19.15
C ARG A 189 -0.36 4.13 -20.33
N THR A 190 -0.69 2.85 -20.12
CA THR A 190 -1.20 1.97 -21.19
C THR A 190 -2.68 2.18 -21.48
N LEU A 191 -3.44 2.72 -20.53
CA LEU A 191 -4.88 2.98 -20.68
C LEU A 191 -5.16 4.37 -21.29
N GLY A 192 -4.44 5.40 -20.84
CA GLY A 192 -4.68 6.77 -21.28
C GLY A 192 -3.94 7.83 -20.48
N ALA A 193 -4.48 9.05 -20.50
CA ALA A 193 -3.89 10.18 -19.79
C ALA A 193 -4.05 10.02 -18.27
N VAL A 194 -2.95 10.13 -17.53
CA VAL A 194 -2.94 10.10 -16.07
C VAL A 194 -3.42 11.43 -15.50
N GLN A 195 -4.32 11.35 -14.53
CA GLN A 195 -4.81 12.47 -13.73
C GLN A 195 -4.09 12.52 -12.40
N THR A 196 -3.72 13.71 -11.97
CA THR A 196 -3.06 13.97 -10.68
C THR A 196 -3.84 15.00 -9.88
N LEU A 197 -3.67 14.97 -8.56
CA LEU A 197 -4.32 15.90 -7.66
C LEU A 197 -3.48 17.16 -7.46
N ALA A 198 -4.15 18.32 -7.47
CA ALA A 198 -3.56 19.57 -7.03
C ALA A 198 -3.63 19.71 -5.50
N GLU A 199 -2.78 20.57 -4.93
CA GLU A 199 -2.64 20.83 -3.48
C GLU A 199 -3.97 20.94 -2.71
N PRO A 200 -4.99 21.73 -3.14
CA PRO A 200 -6.24 21.83 -2.38
C PRO A 200 -6.98 20.48 -2.23
N ARG A 201 -6.85 19.59 -3.22
CA ARG A 201 -7.43 18.25 -3.17
C ARG A 201 -6.56 17.30 -2.33
N LEU A 202 -5.24 17.36 -2.46
CA LEU A 202 -4.33 16.59 -1.61
C LEU A 202 -4.57 16.87 -0.12
N ASN A 203 -4.81 18.14 0.24
CA ASN A 203 -5.08 18.56 1.61
C ASN A 203 -6.39 18.03 2.20
N LEU A 204 -7.34 17.51 1.39
CA LEU A 204 -8.52 16.82 1.93
C LEU A 204 -8.12 15.57 2.73
N PHE A 205 -6.98 14.96 2.38
CA PHE A 205 -6.39 13.86 3.12
C PHE A 205 -5.80 14.27 4.48
N ASP A 206 -5.74 15.55 4.83
CA ASP A 206 -5.31 15.96 6.18
C ASP A 206 -6.47 16.15 7.15
N HIS A 207 -7.71 16.25 6.65
CA HIS A 207 -8.87 16.44 7.51
C HIS A 207 -9.07 15.25 8.45
N ARG A 208 -9.12 15.49 9.76
CA ARG A 208 -9.16 14.43 10.77
C ARG A 208 -10.57 13.89 11.01
N HIS A 209 -11.24 13.43 9.96
CA HIS A 209 -12.62 12.91 10.03
C HIS A 209 -12.79 11.66 10.92
N ASN A 210 -11.69 11.02 11.30
CA ASN A 210 -11.63 9.87 12.19
C ASN A 210 -11.46 10.21 13.67
N GLN A 211 -11.39 11.49 14.04
CA GLN A 211 -11.44 11.92 15.45
C GLN A 211 -12.88 11.86 15.97
N LEU A 212 -13.34 10.64 16.26
CA LEU A 212 -14.61 10.38 16.91
C LEU A 212 -14.48 10.52 18.43
N PRO A 213 -15.57 10.86 19.16
CA PRO A 213 -15.56 10.79 20.62
C PRO A 213 -15.28 9.35 21.09
N GLU A 214 -14.77 9.21 22.31
CA GLU A 214 -14.27 7.92 22.81
C GLU A 214 -15.21 7.27 23.83
N PHE A 215 -15.21 5.94 23.86
CA PHE A 215 -15.83 5.14 24.93
C PHE A 215 -14.95 3.96 25.32
N VAL A 216 -15.14 3.44 26.54
CA VAL A 216 -14.44 2.24 27.02
C VAL A 216 -15.38 1.03 26.95
N PRO A 217 -15.08 0.02 26.12
CA PRO A 217 -15.86 -1.22 26.09
C PRO A 217 -15.79 -1.95 27.44
N THR A 218 -16.93 -2.49 27.90
CA THR A 218 -17.00 -3.25 29.17
C THR A 218 -16.76 -4.74 28.98
N ALA A 219 -17.02 -5.27 27.77
CA ALA A 219 -16.81 -6.65 27.39
C ALA A 219 -16.75 -6.77 25.85
N HIS A 220 -16.14 -7.86 25.37
CA HIS A 220 -16.11 -8.22 23.95
C HIS A 220 -16.91 -9.51 23.73
N SER A 221 -17.81 -9.49 22.74
CA SER A 221 -18.64 -10.66 22.41
C SER A 221 -17.84 -11.73 21.65
N SER A 222 -18.36 -12.97 21.58
CA SER A 222 -17.76 -14.00 20.73
C SER A 222 -17.74 -13.62 19.25
N ARG A 223 -18.82 -12.98 18.76
CA ARG A 223 -18.94 -12.51 17.39
C ARG A 223 -17.94 -11.41 17.06
N GLU A 224 -17.74 -10.48 17.98
CA GLU A 224 -16.74 -9.41 17.83
C GLU A 224 -15.32 -9.98 17.70
N ARG A 225 -14.96 -10.94 18.55
CA ARG A 225 -13.65 -11.62 18.50
C ARG A 225 -13.44 -12.35 17.18
N GLU A 226 -14.47 -13.05 16.69
CA GLU A 226 -14.44 -13.73 15.40
C GLU A 226 -14.23 -12.73 14.24
N LEU A 227 -14.96 -11.61 14.24
CA LEU A 227 -14.81 -10.59 13.20
C LEU A 227 -13.44 -9.88 13.28
N CYS A 228 -12.91 -9.61 14.47
CA CYS A 228 -11.54 -9.08 14.61
C CYS A 228 -10.52 -10.04 13.97
N GLN A 229 -10.65 -11.35 14.21
CA GLN A 229 -9.79 -12.36 13.61
C GLN A 229 -9.91 -12.38 12.09
N GLN A 230 -11.14 -12.38 11.56
CA GLN A 230 -11.39 -12.36 10.10
C GLN A 230 -10.83 -11.09 9.44
N ILE A 231 -10.95 -9.92 10.07
CA ILE A 231 -10.39 -8.66 9.57
C ILE A 231 -8.87 -8.74 9.49
N VAL A 232 -8.21 -9.26 10.53
CA VAL A 232 -6.74 -9.40 10.55
C VAL A 232 -6.27 -10.38 9.46
N GLU A 233 -6.90 -11.54 9.37
CA GLU A 233 -6.55 -12.57 8.38
C GLU A 233 -6.75 -12.08 6.94
N ILE A 234 -7.88 -11.44 6.66
CA ILE A 234 -8.18 -10.98 5.31
C ILE A 234 -7.31 -9.78 4.91
N THR A 235 -6.94 -8.92 5.86
CA THR A 235 -6.03 -7.80 5.63
C THR A 235 -4.62 -8.31 5.31
N ALA A 236 -4.14 -9.31 6.06
CA ALA A 236 -2.86 -9.96 5.76
C ALA A 236 -2.89 -10.65 4.38
N ARG A 237 -3.98 -11.34 4.05
CA ARG A 237 -4.17 -11.94 2.72
C ARG A 237 -4.20 -10.87 1.62
N ALA A 238 -4.90 -9.76 1.81
CA ALA A 238 -4.95 -8.66 0.84
C ALA A 238 -3.55 -8.07 0.58
N TYR A 239 -2.74 -7.93 1.63
CA TYR A 239 -1.34 -7.51 1.52
C TYR A 239 -0.51 -8.54 0.73
N ASP A 240 -0.57 -9.82 1.11
CA ASP A 240 0.21 -10.90 0.46
C ASP A 240 -0.21 -11.10 -1.02
N ARG A 241 -1.42 -10.66 -1.39
CA ARG A 241 -1.95 -10.66 -2.77
C ARG A 241 -1.68 -9.36 -3.54
N HIS A 242 -0.97 -8.40 -2.93
CA HIS A 242 -0.69 -7.06 -3.48
C HIS A 242 -1.94 -6.23 -3.81
N LEU A 243 -3.05 -6.51 -3.13
CA LEU A 243 -4.27 -5.69 -3.21
C LEU A 243 -4.16 -4.48 -2.28
N MET A 244 -3.41 -4.62 -1.18
CA MET A 244 -3.07 -3.58 -0.23
C MET A 244 -1.55 -3.49 -0.05
N ILE A 245 -1.06 -2.34 0.39
CA ILE A 245 0.31 -2.13 0.86
C ILE A 245 0.32 -1.86 2.36
N SER A 246 1.49 -1.73 2.97
CA SER A 246 1.65 -1.55 4.42
C SER A 246 0.84 -0.39 4.99
N THR A 247 0.74 0.68 4.22
CA THR A 247 0.21 1.97 4.67
C THR A 247 -1.20 2.27 4.15
N GLU A 248 -1.77 1.40 3.31
CA GLU A 248 -3.04 1.62 2.62
C GLU A 248 -3.97 0.41 2.73
N GLY A 249 -5.22 0.60 2.36
CA GLY A 249 -6.26 -0.40 2.53
C GLY A 249 -7.01 -0.29 3.85
N VAL A 250 -8.32 -0.51 3.77
CA VAL A 250 -9.25 -0.49 4.89
C VAL A 250 -10.15 -1.71 4.79
N VAL A 251 -10.36 -2.38 5.91
CA VAL A 251 -11.37 -3.41 6.04
C VAL A 251 -12.25 -3.03 7.22
N SER A 252 -13.56 -3.15 7.05
CA SER A 252 -14.50 -3.09 8.15
C SER A 252 -15.53 -4.19 8.04
N ALA A 253 -16.04 -4.64 9.17
CA ALA A 253 -17.14 -5.59 9.23
C ALA A 253 -18.21 -5.13 10.21
N ARG A 254 -19.47 -5.21 9.80
CA ARG A 254 -20.63 -4.92 10.65
C ARG A 254 -20.70 -5.92 11.80
N LEU A 255 -20.82 -5.42 13.02
CA LEU A 255 -20.98 -6.24 14.21
C LEU A 255 -22.47 -6.44 14.53
N ASP A 256 -23.24 -5.35 14.55
CA ASP A 256 -24.69 -5.33 14.78
C ASP A 256 -25.35 -4.11 14.10
N GLU A 257 -26.55 -3.72 14.53
CA GLU A 257 -27.32 -2.60 13.94
C GLU A 257 -26.56 -1.27 14.03
N ASP A 258 -25.90 -1.02 15.17
CA ASP A 258 -25.31 0.28 15.51
C ASP A 258 -23.78 0.25 15.62
N SER A 259 -23.14 -0.91 15.40
CA SER A 259 -21.69 -1.05 15.55
C SER A 259 -21.01 -1.87 14.47
N PHE A 260 -19.74 -1.54 14.26
CA PHE A 260 -18.86 -2.22 13.32
C PHE A 260 -17.40 -2.15 13.80
N LEU A 261 -16.59 -3.06 13.28
CA LEU A 261 -15.15 -3.11 13.50
C LEU A 261 -14.45 -2.57 12.25
N ILE A 262 -13.35 -1.84 12.43
CA ILE A 262 -12.59 -1.25 11.32
C ILE A 262 -11.09 -1.28 11.59
N THR A 263 -10.30 -1.45 10.54
CA THR A 263 -8.83 -1.34 10.64
C THR A 263 -8.41 0.06 11.10
N PRO A 264 -7.33 0.18 11.89
CA PRO A 264 -6.89 1.45 12.44
C PRO A 264 -6.11 2.29 11.42
N THR A 265 -5.98 3.58 11.72
CA THR A 265 -5.05 4.48 11.00
C THR A 265 -3.60 4.23 11.42
N GLY A 266 -2.66 4.30 10.48
CA GLY A 266 -1.22 4.34 10.78
C GLY A 266 -0.58 3.02 11.25
N HIS A 267 -1.26 1.88 11.07
CA HIS A 267 -0.72 0.57 11.39
C HIS A 267 -0.37 -0.20 10.12
N ASP A 268 0.74 -0.93 10.17
CA ASP A 268 1.19 -1.78 9.07
C ASP A 268 0.20 -2.93 8.82
N ARG A 269 -0.33 -3.02 7.60
CA ARG A 269 -1.40 -3.96 7.24
C ARG A 269 -1.00 -5.43 7.37
N ARG A 270 0.29 -5.73 7.22
CA ARG A 270 0.78 -7.10 7.27
C ARG A 270 0.99 -7.62 8.69
N THR A 271 1.21 -6.70 9.64
CA THR A 271 1.56 -7.03 11.04
C THR A 271 0.48 -6.65 12.05
N LEU A 272 -0.68 -6.20 11.55
CA LEU A 272 -1.89 -5.92 12.31
C LEU A 272 -2.29 -7.11 13.19
N THR A 273 -2.74 -6.82 14.40
CA THR A 273 -3.24 -7.80 15.37
C THR A 273 -4.67 -7.50 15.78
N ILE A 274 -5.34 -8.46 16.43
CA ILE A 274 -6.72 -8.28 16.89
C ILE A 274 -6.88 -7.13 17.89
N GLU A 275 -5.83 -6.79 18.63
CA GLU A 275 -5.81 -5.67 19.58
C GLU A 275 -5.85 -4.31 18.88
N ASP A 276 -5.38 -4.24 17.62
CA ASP A 276 -5.30 -3.00 16.85
C ASP A 276 -6.63 -2.65 16.17
N VAL A 277 -7.53 -3.63 15.98
CA VAL A 277 -8.85 -3.43 15.37
C VAL A 277 -9.70 -2.53 16.27
N VAL A 278 -10.40 -1.57 15.65
CA VAL A 278 -11.14 -0.53 16.36
C VAL A 278 -12.63 -0.82 16.32
N LEU A 279 -13.25 -0.90 17.50
CA LEU A 279 -14.71 -0.91 17.62
C LEU A 279 -15.27 0.51 17.49
N VAL A 280 -16.25 0.67 16.61
CA VAL A 280 -17.06 1.89 16.44
C VAL A 280 -18.51 1.55 16.73
N ARG A 281 -19.17 2.32 17.58
CA ARG A 281 -20.58 2.16 17.95
C ARG A 281 -21.26 3.51 17.92
N SER A 282 -22.31 3.69 17.14
CA SER A 282 -23.11 4.94 17.10
C SER A 282 -22.25 6.21 17.00
N GLY A 283 -21.25 6.23 16.13
CA GLY A 283 -20.35 7.38 15.94
C GLY A 283 -19.32 7.63 17.06
N VAL A 284 -19.21 6.76 18.07
CA VAL A 284 -18.16 6.76 19.10
C VAL A 284 -17.17 5.60 18.88
N ARG A 285 -15.88 5.85 19.11
CA ARG A 285 -14.78 4.88 18.92
C ARG A 285 -14.25 4.35 20.24
N GLU A 286 -13.68 3.16 20.21
CA GLU A 286 -12.94 2.59 21.33
C GLU A 286 -11.78 3.51 21.78
N ALA A 287 -11.70 3.78 23.08
CA ALA A 287 -10.71 4.67 23.67
C ALA A 287 -9.27 4.20 23.39
N GLY A 288 -8.38 5.15 23.09
CA GLY A 288 -6.97 4.86 22.78
C GLY A 288 -6.70 4.29 21.39
N LYS A 289 -7.74 3.98 20.58
CA LYS A 289 -7.59 3.47 19.21
C LYS A 289 -8.15 4.45 18.19
N LEU A 290 -7.43 4.68 17.08
CA LEU A 290 -7.85 5.60 16.03
C LEU A 290 -8.32 4.81 14.79
N PRO A 291 -9.61 4.84 14.42
CA PRO A 291 -10.11 4.12 13.26
C PRO A 291 -9.55 4.71 11.97
N SER A 292 -9.68 3.97 10.87
CA SER A 292 -9.37 4.46 9.53
C SER A 292 -10.01 5.83 9.24
N ARG A 293 -9.34 6.63 8.41
CA ARG A 293 -9.86 7.90 7.89
C ARG A 293 -11.19 7.74 7.13
N ALA A 294 -11.45 6.54 6.60
CA ALA A 294 -12.69 6.19 5.91
C ALA A 294 -13.87 5.86 6.85
N VAL A 295 -13.72 5.97 8.18
CA VAL A 295 -14.75 5.55 9.15
C VAL A 295 -16.14 6.16 8.90
N ARG A 296 -16.20 7.45 8.51
CA ARG A 296 -17.47 8.14 8.23
C ARG A 296 -18.16 7.61 6.97
N LEU A 297 -17.38 7.28 5.94
CA LEU A 297 -17.89 6.65 4.73
C LEU A 297 -18.48 5.27 5.04
N HIS A 298 -17.73 4.46 5.79
CA HIS A 298 -18.17 3.11 6.15
C HIS A 298 -19.44 3.16 7.03
N GLU A 299 -19.51 4.10 7.98
CA GLU A 299 -20.70 4.37 8.79
C GLU A 299 -21.92 4.76 7.92
N ALA A 300 -21.74 5.65 6.94
CA ALA A 300 -22.81 6.05 6.01
C ALA A 300 -23.33 4.87 5.16
N ILE A 301 -22.43 4.03 4.65
CA ILE A 301 -22.80 2.83 3.88
C ILE A 301 -23.56 1.84 4.77
N TYR A 302 -23.08 1.56 5.97
CA TYR A 302 -23.76 0.65 6.89
C TYR A 302 -25.11 1.20 7.36
N THR A 303 -25.24 2.50 7.58
CA THR A 303 -26.52 3.11 7.95
C THR A 303 -27.56 2.93 6.85
N ARG A 304 -27.14 3.04 5.58
CA ARG A 304 -28.05 2.96 4.43
C ARG A 304 -28.38 1.53 3.99
N HIS A 305 -27.46 0.59 4.15
CA HIS A 305 -27.56 -0.75 3.59
C HIS A 305 -27.41 -1.84 4.67
N PRO A 306 -28.52 -2.28 5.30
CA PRO A 306 -28.50 -3.31 6.33
C PRO A 306 -27.99 -4.68 5.85
N ASP A 307 -28.06 -4.95 4.55
CA ASP A 307 -27.61 -6.18 3.89
C ASP A 307 -26.09 -6.21 3.60
N ILE A 308 -25.40 -5.08 3.74
CA ILE A 308 -23.94 -5.00 3.66
C ILE A 308 -23.35 -5.27 5.05
N HIS A 309 -22.46 -6.26 5.12
CA HIS A 309 -21.79 -6.69 6.35
C HIS A 309 -20.27 -6.54 6.31
N CYS A 310 -19.68 -6.28 5.13
CA CYS A 310 -18.27 -5.96 5.01
C CYS A 310 -18.05 -4.91 3.92
N ILE A 311 -17.11 -4.01 4.17
CA ILE A 311 -16.67 -2.98 3.24
C ILE A 311 -15.15 -3.01 3.21
N MET A 312 -14.57 -3.01 2.01
CA MET A 312 -13.14 -2.87 1.79
C MET A 312 -12.85 -1.70 0.87
N THR A 313 -11.81 -0.92 1.19
CA THR A 313 -11.19 -0.02 0.23
C THR A 313 -9.74 -0.43 0.05
N ALA A 314 -9.25 -0.38 -1.19
CA ALA A 314 -7.88 -0.74 -1.47
C ALA A 314 -7.33 0.03 -2.67
N GLN A 315 -6.00 0.12 -2.70
CA GLN A 315 -5.22 0.73 -3.76
C GLN A 315 -4.50 -0.38 -4.50
N SER A 316 -5.25 -1.21 -5.24
CA SER A 316 -4.64 -2.28 -6.04
C SER A 316 -4.15 -1.68 -7.38
N PRO A 317 -2.94 -2.00 -7.86
CA PRO A 317 -2.32 -1.22 -8.94
C PRO A 317 -3.11 -1.13 -10.26
N SER A 318 -3.78 -2.20 -10.66
CA SER A 318 -4.46 -2.27 -11.97
C SER A 318 -5.84 -1.62 -11.90
N ALA A 319 -6.64 -1.90 -10.87
CA ALA A 319 -7.93 -1.23 -10.68
C ALA A 319 -7.74 0.28 -10.42
N THR A 320 -6.72 0.65 -9.65
CA THR A 320 -6.40 2.05 -9.40
C THR A 320 -5.92 2.77 -10.66
N ALA A 321 -5.30 2.07 -11.62
CA ALA A 321 -4.95 2.64 -12.92
C ALA A 321 -6.19 3.17 -13.70
N TYR A 322 -7.34 2.50 -13.59
CA TYR A 322 -8.61 3.02 -14.12
C TYR A 322 -9.08 4.25 -13.33
N ALA A 323 -8.96 4.22 -12.01
CA ALA A 323 -9.34 5.32 -11.14
C ALA A 323 -8.54 6.62 -11.39
N ILE A 324 -7.28 6.52 -11.85
CA ILE A 324 -6.44 7.69 -12.14
C ILE A 324 -6.41 8.10 -13.62
N THR A 325 -7.07 7.37 -14.51
CA THR A 325 -7.17 7.75 -15.95
C THR A 325 -8.57 8.21 -16.35
N ALA A 326 -9.57 7.85 -15.54
CA ALA A 326 -11.00 8.00 -15.84
C ALA A 326 -11.44 7.28 -17.13
N VAL A 327 -10.68 6.30 -17.58
CA VAL A 327 -11.12 5.34 -18.59
C VAL A 327 -12.21 4.46 -17.95
N PRO A 328 -13.33 4.18 -18.64
CA PRO A 328 -14.35 3.27 -18.11
C PRO A 328 -13.79 1.87 -17.85
N PHE A 329 -14.15 1.30 -16.70
CA PHE A 329 -13.82 -0.09 -16.36
C PHE A 329 -14.97 -1.01 -16.78
N ASP A 330 -14.85 -1.61 -17.98
CA ASP A 330 -15.86 -2.53 -18.51
C ASP A 330 -15.64 -3.95 -17.95
N SER A 331 -16.52 -4.38 -17.03
CA SER A 331 -16.44 -5.69 -16.39
C SER A 331 -16.96 -6.84 -17.25
N ARG A 332 -17.54 -6.57 -18.43
CA ARG A 332 -18.14 -7.55 -19.35
C ARG A 332 -17.08 -8.32 -20.14
N THR A 333 -16.09 -8.85 -19.44
CA THR A 333 -14.95 -9.59 -19.99
C THR A 333 -15.22 -11.09 -20.00
N ILE A 334 -15.44 -11.65 -18.82
CA ILE A 334 -15.82 -13.04 -18.57
C ILE A 334 -17.02 -13.08 -17.62
N PRO A 335 -17.80 -14.18 -17.61
CA PRO A 335 -18.99 -14.27 -16.75
C PRO A 335 -18.71 -13.95 -15.28
N GLU A 336 -17.63 -14.49 -14.72
CA GLU A 336 -17.26 -14.29 -13.31
C GLU A 336 -16.97 -12.82 -12.97
N SER A 337 -16.26 -12.11 -13.85
CA SER A 337 -16.01 -10.67 -13.72
C SER A 337 -17.31 -9.88 -13.67
N PHE A 338 -18.21 -10.10 -14.64
CA PHE A 338 -19.49 -9.40 -14.64
C PHE A 338 -20.34 -9.79 -13.43
N ILE A 339 -20.42 -11.08 -13.08
CA ILE A 339 -21.17 -11.61 -11.93
C ILE A 339 -20.69 -10.98 -10.62
N LEU A 340 -19.41 -10.73 -10.42
CA LEU A 340 -18.94 -10.18 -9.14
C LEU A 340 -18.92 -8.65 -9.12
N LEU A 341 -18.58 -8.03 -10.24
CA LEU A 341 -18.30 -6.59 -10.30
C LEU A 341 -19.49 -5.75 -10.72
N ARG A 342 -20.37 -6.27 -11.61
CA ARG A 342 -21.43 -5.50 -12.26
C ARG A 342 -20.86 -4.29 -12.99
N ASP A 343 -21.68 -3.25 -13.18
CA ASP A 343 -21.19 -1.94 -13.57
C ASP A 343 -20.34 -1.35 -12.44
N VAL A 344 -19.13 -0.92 -12.80
CA VAL A 344 -18.19 -0.31 -11.86
C VAL A 344 -18.14 1.19 -12.13
N PRO A 345 -18.93 2.03 -11.42
CA PRO A 345 -18.92 3.47 -11.61
C PRO A 345 -17.59 4.06 -11.13
N LEU A 346 -17.26 5.22 -11.68
CA LEU A 346 -16.18 6.06 -11.20
C LEU A 346 -16.78 7.31 -10.53
N VAL A 347 -16.51 7.49 -9.25
CA VAL A 347 -17.00 8.65 -8.48
C VAL A 347 -15.91 9.71 -8.30
N PRO A 348 -16.26 11.01 -8.21
CA PRO A 348 -15.29 12.08 -8.00
C PRO A 348 -14.55 11.96 -6.66
N PHE A 349 -13.24 12.24 -6.68
CA PHE A 349 -12.33 12.18 -5.53
C PHE A 349 -12.91 12.81 -4.24
N GLN A 350 -13.42 14.03 -4.36
CA GLN A 350 -13.91 14.82 -3.22
C GLN A 350 -15.11 14.20 -2.50
N MET A 351 -15.91 13.38 -3.20
CA MET A 351 -17.13 12.78 -2.66
C MET A 351 -16.82 11.86 -1.47
N LEU A 352 -15.67 11.17 -1.51
CA LEU A 352 -15.17 10.32 -0.43
C LEU A 352 -14.99 11.08 0.89
N TYR A 353 -14.56 12.35 0.80
CA TYR A 353 -14.16 13.15 1.96
C TYR A 353 -15.26 14.08 2.46
N THR A 354 -16.12 14.57 1.56
CA THR A 354 -17.09 15.62 1.88
C THR A 354 -18.56 15.20 1.75
N GLN A 355 -18.84 14.07 1.10
CA GLN A 355 -20.20 13.62 0.77
C GLN A 355 -20.36 12.10 0.91
N PRO A 356 -20.01 11.48 2.05
CA PRO A 356 -20.05 10.03 2.22
C PRO A 356 -21.45 9.42 1.97
N GLU A 357 -22.51 10.17 2.25
CA GLU A 357 -23.89 9.76 2.00
C GLU A 357 -24.20 9.60 0.50
N GLN A 358 -23.61 10.44 -0.36
CA GLN A 358 -23.77 10.30 -1.82
C GLN A 358 -23.03 9.07 -2.36
N VAL A 359 -21.87 8.72 -1.78
CA VAL A 359 -21.20 7.45 -2.11
C VAL A 359 -22.07 6.28 -1.67
N ALA A 360 -22.68 6.36 -0.48
CA ALA A 360 -23.61 5.35 0.01
C ALA A 360 -24.87 5.21 -0.87
N GLU A 361 -25.30 6.26 -1.59
CA GLU A 361 -26.40 6.15 -2.55
C GLU A 361 -26.05 5.34 -3.80
N ILE A 362 -24.77 5.32 -4.19
CA ILE A 362 -24.28 4.66 -5.41
C ILE A 362 -23.95 3.18 -5.16
N ILE A 363 -23.24 2.89 -4.07
CA ILE A 363 -22.84 1.51 -3.71
C ILE A 363 -24.06 0.75 -3.15
N SER A 364 -24.20 -0.54 -3.48
CA SER A 364 -25.21 -1.43 -2.90
C SER A 364 -24.84 -2.90 -3.17
N MET A 365 -25.59 -3.88 -2.66
CA MET A 365 -25.37 -5.28 -3.06
C MET A 365 -25.67 -5.55 -4.55
N ARG A 366 -26.43 -4.67 -5.23
CA ARG A 366 -26.65 -4.71 -6.68
C ARG A 366 -25.53 -4.04 -7.48
N GLN A 367 -24.82 -3.12 -6.85
CA GLN A 367 -23.70 -2.38 -7.41
C GLN A 367 -22.53 -2.40 -6.41
N PRO A 368 -21.86 -3.56 -6.28
CA PRO A 368 -21.06 -3.86 -5.10
C PRO A 368 -19.61 -3.38 -5.19
N VAL A 369 -19.23 -2.76 -6.31
CA VAL A 369 -17.89 -2.25 -6.56
C VAL A 369 -18.00 -0.85 -7.14
N LEU A 370 -17.13 0.07 -6.69
CA LEU A 370 -16.92 1.36 -7.33
C LEU A 370 -15.45 1.75 -7.34
N LEU A 371 -15.08 2.62 -8.26
CA LEU A 371 -13.80 3.31 -8.28
C LEU A 371 -13.97 4.73 -7.77
N VAL A 372 -13.00 5.23 -7.03
CA VAL A 372 -12.91 6.61 -6.56
C VAL A 372 -11.72 7.26 -7.25
N GLN A 373 -11.97 8.34 -8.01
CA GLN A 373 -10.92 9.04 -8.74
C GLN A 373 -9.74 9.36 -7.83
N ASN A 374 -8.52 9.01 -8.26
CA ASN A 374 -7.29 9.32 -7.52
C ASN A 374 -7.26 8.82 -6.06
N ASP A 375 -8.01 7.77 -5.73
CA ASP A 375 -8.02 7.24 -4.37
C ASP A 375 -7.99 5.71 -4.32
N CYS A 376 -9.09 5.02 -4.64
CA CYS A 376 -9.20 3.59 -4.37
C CYS A 376 -10.22 2.86 -5.25
N VAL A 377 -10.20 1.53 -5.19
CA VAL A 377 -11.36 0.67 -5.43
C VAL A 377 -12.07 0.40 -4.10
N LEU A 378 -13.39 0.45 -4.07
CA LEU A 378 -14.23 0.14 -2.91
C LEU A 378 -15.13 -1.04 -3.26
N THR A 379 -15.15 -2.06 -2.40
CA THR A 379 -16.02 -3.24 -2.53
C THR A 379 -16.87 -3.46 -1.28
N VAL A 380 -18.07 -4.02 -1.48
CA VAL A 380 -18.97 -4.41 -0.40
C VAL A 380 -19.39 -5.86 -0.52
N GLY A 381 -19.81 -6.46 0.60
CA GLY A 381 -20.29 -7.84 0.62
C GLY A 381 -21.16 -8.17 1.83
N SER A 382 -21.84 -9.31 1.73
CA SER A 382 -22.66 -9.90 2.80
C SER A 382 -21.81 -10.54 3.92
N ASP A 383 -20.51 -10.67 3.69
CA ASP A 383 -19.51 -11.14 4.63
C ASP A 383 -18.11 -10.68 4.18
N VAL A 384 -17.10 -10.99 5.00
CA VAL A 384 -15.71 -10.63 4.75
C VAL A 384 -15.16 -11.24 3.45
N LEU A 385 -15.50 -12.50 3.16
CA LEU A 385 -14.96 -13.21 2.00
C LEU A 385 -15.54 -12.69 0.69
N SER A 386 -16.85 -12.43 0.63
CA SER A 386 -17.51 -11.92 -0.58
C SER A 386 -17.06 -10.50 -0.93
N ALA A 387 -16.79 -9.64 0.07
CA ALA A 387 -16.21 -8.32 -0.19
C ALA A 387 -14.77 -8.43 -0.73
N PHE A 388 -13.99 -9.37 -0.18
CA PHE A 388 -12.62 -9.63 -0.61
C PHE A 388 -12.55 -10.23 -2.03
N ASP A 389 -13.42 -11.18 -2.33
CA ASP A 389 -13.49 -11.85 -3.64
C ASP A 389 -13.75 -10.84 -4.75
N ARG A 390 -14.70 -9.92 -4.54
CA ARG A 390 -14.93 -8.80 -5.46
C ARG A 390 -13.71 -7.91 -5.65
N LEU A 391 -12.93 -7.68 -4.59
CA LEU A 391 -11.70 -6.88 -4.68
C LEU A 391 -10.63 -7.61 -5.51
N GLU A 392 -10.46 -8.91 -5.27
CA GLU A 392 -9.51 -9.75 -6.02
C GLU A 392 -9.90 -9.83 -7.50
N VAL A 393 -11.19 -10.02 -7.80
CA VAL A 393 -11.71 -10.03 -9.17
C VAL A 393 -11.63 -8.66 -9.84
N ALA A 394 -11.83 -7.55 -9.12
CA ALA A 394 -11.65 -6.21 -9.67
C ALA A 394 -10.22 -5.97 -10.14
N GLU A 395 -9.23 -6.29 -9.30
CA GLU A 395 -7.82 -6.15 -9.67
C GLU A 395 -7.43 -7.10 -10.81
N TYR A 396 -7.89 -8.35 -10.76
CA TYR A 396 -7.61 -9.35 -11.78
C TYR A 396 -8.18 -8.93 -13.15
N SER A 397 -9.45 -8.56 -13.19
CA SER A 397 -10.12 -8.09 -14.41
C SER A 397 -9.47 -6.83 -14.97
N ALA A 398 -9.13 -5.87 -14.12
CA ALA A 398 -8.44 -4.66 -14.55
C ALA A 398 -7.07 -4.99 -15.17
N ARG A 399 -6.30 -5.90 -14.58
CA ARG A 399 -5.02 -6.35 -15.12
C ARG A 399 -5.19 -7.02 -16.49
N SER A 400 -6.15 -7.94 -16.63
CA SER A 400 -6.42 -8.61 -17.90
C SER A 400 -6.82 -7.64 -19.01
N LEU A 401 -7.60 -6.61 -18.69
CA LEU A 401 -7.98 -5.57 -19.65
C LEU A 401 -6.78 -4.69 -20.06
N ILE A 402 -5.92 -4.33 -19.11
CA ILE A 402 -4.67 -3.62 -19.41
C ILE A 402 -3.78 -4.43 -20.36
N ASP A 403 -3.61 -5.72 -20.08
CA ASP A 403 -2.83 -6.61 -20.95
C ASP A 403 -3.52 -6.79 -22.32
N THR A 404 -4.86 -6.79 -22.35
CA THR A 404 -5.65 -6.84 -23.60
C THR A 404 -5.39 -5.61 -24.48
N ALA A 405 -5.25 -4.41 -23.91
CA ALA A 405 -5.00 -3.19 -24.66
C ALA A 405 -3.67 -3.21 -25.44
N VAL A 406 -2.71 -4.03 -25.03
CA VAL A 406 -1.45 -4.25 -25.76
C VAL A 406 -1.66 -5.19 -26.97
N LEU A 407 -2.63 -6.09 -26.90
CA LEU A 407 -2.94 -7.08 -27.95
C LEU A 407 -3.94 -6.54 -28.98
N GLY A 408 -4.91 -5.73 -28.56
CA GLY A 408 -5.95 -5.18 -29.42
C GLY A 408 -7.12 -4.58 -28.65
N THR A 409 -8.28 -4.51 -29.31
CA THR A 409 -9.51 -3.94 -28.73
C THR A 409 -10.32 -4.99 -27.98
N LEU A 410 -10.86 -4.63 -26.81
CA LEU A 410 -11.81 -5.47 -26.07
C LEU A 410 -13.04 -5.79 -26.93
N VAL A 411 -13.42 -7.08 -26.93
CA VAL A 411 -14.72 -7.55 -27.40
C VAL A 411 -15.54 -7.96 -26.18
N PRO A 412 -16.49 -7.13 -25.70
CA PRO A 412 -17.24 -7.42 -24.49
C PRO A 412 -18.27 -8.53 -24.72
N ILE A 413 -18.71 -9.17 -23.64
CA ILE A 413 -19.88 -10.06 -23.64
C ILE A 413 -21.09 -9.26 -24.15
N ALA A 414 -21.84 -9.83 -25.08
CA ALA A 414 -22.98 -9.17 -25.69
C ALA A 414 -24.11 -8.93 -24.68
N ASP A 415 -24.87 -7.85 -24.86
CA ASP A 415 -25.95 -7.46 -23.94
C ASP A 415 -27.01 -8.56 -23.75
N THR A 416 -27.26 -9.39 -24.78
CA THR A 416 -28.17 -10.54 -24.67
C THR A 416 -27.66 -11.62 -23.71
N ASP A 417 -26.36 -11.84 -23.70
CA ASP A 417 -25.72 -12.82 -22.81
C ASP A 417 -25.57 -12.26 -21.40
N ILE A 418 -25.35 -10.94 -21.27
CA ILE A 418 -25.42 -10.23 -19.99
C ILE A 418 -26.80 -10.38 -19.35
N ALA A 419 -27.88 -10.12 -20.10
CA ALA A 419 -29.24 -10.30 -19.61
C ALA A 419 -29.53 -11.77 -19.21
N ALA A 420 -28.93 -12.74 -19.91
CA ALA A 420 -29.03 -14.15 -19.56
C ALA A 420 -28.30 -14.47 -18.24
N LEU A 421 -27.10 -13.91 -18.02
CA LEU A 421 -26.35 -14.03 -16.77
C LEU A 421 -27.14 -13.39 -15.61
N GLU A 422 -27.64 -12.18 -15.81
CA GLU A 422 -28.44 -11.45 -14.83
C GLU A 422 -29.63 -12.27 -14.33
N LYS A 423 -30.36 -12.89 -15.26
CA LYS A 423 -31.47 -13.79 -14.93
C LYS A 423 -31.02 -15.07 -14.26
N ALA A 424 -29.95 -15.69 -14.75
CA ALA A 424 -29.47 -16.99 -14.24
C ALA A 424 -28.94 -16.91 -12.81
N PHE A 425 -28.34 -15.78 -12.42
CA PHE A 425 -27.72 -15.60 -11.11
C PHE A 425 -28.53 -14.69 -10.17
N GLY A 426 -29.69 -14.15 -10.60
CA GLY A 426 -30.59 -13.36 -9.74
C GLY A 426 -30.05 -11.97 -9.41
N LEU A 427 -29.56 -11.26 -10.43
CA LEU A 427 -28.74 -10.06 -10.26
C LEU A 427 -29.53 -8.75 -10.37
N VAL A 428 -30.81 -8.83 -10.71
CA VAL A 428 -31.73 -7.71 -10.99
C VAL A 428 -32.94 -7.74 -10.06
#